data_AF-A0A2V5Z6D1-F1
#
_entry.id   AF-A0A2V5Z6D1-F1
#
_cell.length_a   1.000
_cell.length_b   1.000
_cell.length_c   1.000
_cell.angle_alpha   90.00
_cell.angle_beta   90.00
_cell.angle_gamma   90.00
#
_symmetry.space_group_name_H-M   'P 1'
#
loop_
_entity.id
_entity.type
_entity.pdbx_description
1 polymer ?
#
loop_
_entity_poly.entity_id
_entity_poly.type
_entity_poly.pdbx_seq_one_letter_code
_entity_poly.pdbx_strand_id
1 'polypeptide(L)'
;MDTSTSVDTHHEPHAHDAAHEHHELGWWRKYIFSTDHKVIGIQYGLCGLTFLFFGFCLMMVMRWQLAYPGQALPVIGKWLPHIFGAGSMPDGKMTADFYNSLGAMHGTIMIFAGVVPLAFAAFGNFVVPLQIGAPDMTFPKVNAASFWAFGVGGVIMMISF
;
A
#
# COMPACT_ATOMS: atom_id res chain seq x y z
N MET A 1 -1.97 -8.68 77.97
CA MET A 1 -2.66 -7.49 77.42
C MET A 1 -2.31 -7.53 75.96
N ASP A 2 -3.04 -8.41 75.26
CA ASP A 2 -2.63 -8.95 73.97
C ASP A 2 -3.58 -8.36 72.92
N THR A 3 -3.07 -7.38 72.18
CA THR A 3 -3.79 -6.70 71.11
C THR A 3 -3.67 -7.54 69.84
N SER A 4 -4.57 -8.51 69.65
CA SER A 4 -4.76 -9.16 68.35
C SER A 4 -5.81 -8.38 67.55
N THR A 5 -5.35 -7.45 66.73
CA THR A 5 -6.18 -6.78 65.73
C THR A 5 -6.46 -7.79 64.60
N SER A 6 -7.64 -8.40 64.59
CA SER A 6 -8.10 -9.20 63.46
C SER A 6 -8.48 -8.26 62.32
N VAL A 7 -7.65 -8.22 61.28
CA VAL A 7 -7.96 -7.52 60.03
C VAL A 7 -8.93 -8.40 59.24
N ASP A 8 -10.22 -8.05 59.27
CA ASP A 8 -11.21 -8.63 58.35
C ASP A 8 -10.88 -8.19 56.92
N THR A 9 -10.20 -9.08 56.19
CA THR A 9 -10.03 -8.93 54.74
C THR A 9 -11.23 -9.57 54.05
N HIS A 10 -12.21 -8.75 53.70
CA HIS A 10 -13.24 -9.14 52.73
C HIS A 10 -12.55 -9.42 51.38
N HIS A 11 -12.22 -10.67 51.11
CA HIS A 11 -11.85 -11.15 49.78
C HIS A 11 -13.14 -11.28 48.96
N GLU A 12 -13.45 -10.28 48.13
CA GLU A 12 -14.36 -10.49 47.01
C GLU A 12 -13.67 -11.40 45.99
N PRO A 13 -14.26 -12.53 45.58
CA PRO A 13 -13.77 -13.26 44.44
C PRO A 13 -14.05 -12.41 43.20
N HIS A 14 -13.01 -11.83 42.61
CA HIS A 14 -13.07 -11.21 41.29
C HIS A 14 -13.48 -12.28 40.27
N ALA A 15 -14.78 -12.36 40.03
CA ALA A 15 -15.36 -13.14 38.94
C ALA A 15 -14.93 -12.51 37.61
N HIS A 16 -13.85 -13.02 37.04
CA HIS A 16 -13.45 -12.74 35.65
C HIS A 16 -14.30 -13.58 34.69
N ASP A 17 -15.61 -13.34 34.68
CA ASP A 17 -16.52 -13.77 33.61
C ASP A 17 -16.99 -12.54 32.85
N ALA A 18 -16.04 -11.83 32.24
CA ALA A 18 -16.33 -10.94 31.13
C ALA A 18 -16.16 -11.76 29.86
N ALA A 19 -17.26 -12.38 29.42
CA ALA A 19 -17.38 -12.96 28.10
C ALA A 19 -16.97 -11.88 27.07
N HIS A 20 -15.75 -12.00 26.55
CA HIS A 20 -15.32 -11.24 25.40
C HIS A 20 -16.11 -11.77 24.19
N GLU A 21 -17.31 -11.24 23.97
CA GLU A 21 -17.92 -11.27 22.65
C GLU A 21 -17.03 -10.44 21.72
N HIS A 22 -16.01 -11.09 21.18
CA HIS A 22 -15.29 -10.62 20.01
C HIS A 22 -16.30 -10.58 18.88
N HIS A 23 -16.96 -9.44 18.73
CA HIS A 23 -17.71 -9.09 17.53
C HIS A 23 -16.69 -9.06 16.39
N GLU A 24 -16.46 -10.21 15.77
CA GLU A 24 -15.57 -10.37 14.63
C GLU A 24 -16.13 -9.51 13.50
N LEU A 25 -15.61 -8.29 13.37
CA LEU A 25 -15.94 -7.41 12.26
C LEU A 25 -15.69 -8.19 10.97
N GLY A 26 -16.72 -8.32 10.13
CA GLY A 26 -16.63 -9.07 8.88
C GLY A 26 -15.44 -8.63 8.02
N TRP A 27 -14.89 -9.58 7.26
CA TRP A 27 -13.66 -9.42 6.46
C TRP A 27 -13.60 -8.11 5.66
N TRP A 28 -14.72 -7.67 5.07
CA TRP A 28 -14.85 -6.41 4.34
C TRP A 28 -14.64 -5.16 5.21
N ARG A 29 -15.14 -5.13 6.45
CA ARG A 29 -14.91 -4.01 7.37
C ARG A 29 -13.52 -4.07 7.98
N LYS A 30 -12.93 -5.26 8.10
CA LYS A 30 -11.59 -5.44 8.68
C LYS A 30 -10.47 -5.12 7.70
N TYR A 31 -10.62 -5.46 6.42
CA TYR A 31 -9.57 -5.34 5.41
C TYR A 31 -9.84 -4.33 4.29
N ILE A 32 -11.08 -3.91 4.05
CA ILE A 32 -11.42 -2.97 2.99
C ILE A 32 -11.84 -1.63 3.59
N PHE A 33 -12.70 -1.62 4.62
CA PHE A 33 -13.08 -0.42 5.38
C PHE A 33 -12.49 -0.40 6.80
N SER A 34 -11.19 -0.72 6.92
CA SER A 34 -10.50 -0.69 8.21
C SER A 34 -10.21 0.74 8.63
N THR A 35 -10.47 1.07 9.89
CA THR A 35 -10.09 2.36 10.49
C THR A 35 -8.77 2.28 11.26
N ASP A 36 -8.20 1.07 11.41
CA ASP A 36 -6.96 0.85 12.15
C ASP A 36 -5.75 1.34 11.34
N HIS A 37 -4.99 2.27 11.91
CA HIS A 37 -3.78 2.84 11.32
C HIS A 37 -2.71 1.80 10.98
N LYS A 38 -2.65 0.67 11.70
CA LYS A 38 -1.72 -0.42 11.40
C LYS A 38 -2.07 -1.11 10.11
N VAL A 39 -3.36 -1.43 9.93
CA VAL A 39 -3.87 -2.08 8.71
C VAL A 39 -3.71 -1.14 7.53
N ILE A 40 -4.06 0.14 7.69
CA ILE A 40 -3.91 1.17 6.64
C ILE A 40 -2.43 1.32 6.26
N GLY A 41 -1.52 1.37 7.24
CA GLY A 41 -0.08 1.44 6.99
C GLY A 41 0.44 0.24 6.19
N ILE A 42 0.02 -0.99 6.55
CA ILE A 42 0.39 -2.21 5.82
C ILE A 42 -0.17 -2.19 4.39
N GLN A 43 -1.40 -1.71 4.18
CA GLN A 43 -1.99 -1.58 2.86
C GLN A 43 -1.21 -0.60 1.98
N TYR A 44 -0.86 0.58 2.51
CA TYR A 44 0.00 1.53 1.80
C TYR A 44 1.37 0.93 1.47
N GLY A 45 1.96 0.18 2.40
CA GLY A 45 3.24 -0.49 2.19
C GLY A 45 3.17 -1.53 1.08
N LEU A 46 2.14 -2.38 1.10
CA LEU A 46 1.92 -3.41 0.08
C LEU A 46 1.63 -2.79 -1.29
N CYS A 47 0.70 -1.83 -1.37
CA CYS A 47 0.40 -1.15 -2.63
C CYS A 47 1.63 -0.39 -3.17
N GLY A 48 2.34 0.35 -2.33
CA GLY A 48 3.58 1.03 -2.71
C GLY A 48 4.64 0.07 -3.23
N LEU A 49 4.81 -1.10 -2.60
CA LEU A 49 5.73 -2.14 -3.07
C LEU A 49 5.31 -2.71 -4.44
N THR A 50 4.01 -2.93 -4.66
CA THR A 50 3.51 -3.39 -5.97
C THR A 50 3.73 -2.36 -7.08
N PHE A 51 3.50 -1.07 -6.81
CA PHE A 51 3.77 0.00 -7.77
C PHE A 51 5.27 0.18 -8.02
N LEU A 52 6.12 0.02 -7.00
CA LEU A 52 7.57 -0.01 -7.13
C LEU A 52 8.04 -1.14 -8.05
N PHE A 53 7.52 -2.36 -7.85
CA PHE A 53 7.82 -3.49 -8.72
C PHE A 53 7.42 -3.22 -10.17
N PHE A 54 6.21 -2.67 -10.38
CA PHE A 54 5.75 -2.28 -11.71
C PHE A 54 6.63 -1.21 -12.36
N GLY A 55 7.02 -0.16 -11.61
CA GLY A 55 7.96 0.87 -12.06
C GLY A 55 9.33 0.30 -12.43
N PHE A 56 9.82 -0.69 -11.68
CA PHE A 56 11.08 -1.38 -11.97
C PHE A 56 11.00 -2.20 -13.26
N CYS A 57 9.87 -2.87 -13.50
CA CYS A 57 9.61 -3.58 -14.76
C CYS A 57 9.62 -2.61 -15.96
N LEU A 58 9.01 -1.43 -15.84
CA LEU A 58 9.06 -0.39 -16.89
C LEU A 58 10.50 0.07 -17.17
N MET A 59 11.32 0.25 -16.14
CA MET A 59 12.72 0.63 -16.32
C MET A 59 13.53 -0.49 -17.00
N MET A 60 13.24 -1.76 -16.73
CA MET A 60 13.90 -2.86 -17.44
C MET A 60 13.58 -2.86 -18.94
N VAL A 61 12.35 -2.50 -19.32
CA VAL A 61 11.96 -2.36 -20.73
C VAL A 61 12.72 -1.21 -21.41
N MET A 62 12.75 -0.03 -20.78
CA MET A 62 13.48 1.14 -21.28
C MET A 62 14.99 0.86 -21.40
N ARG A 63 15.54 0.20 -20.39
CA ARG A 63 16.97 -0.14 -20.33
C ARG A 63 17.34 -1.21 -21.36
N TRP A 64 16.44 -2.13 -21.70
CA TRP A 64 16.65 -3.10 -22.77
C TRP A 64 16.80 -2.42 -24.14
N GLN A 65 16.03 -1.36 -24.42
CA GLN A 65 16.15 -0.63 -25.69
C GLN A 65 17.46 0.14 -25.83
N LEU A 66 18.00 0.67 -24.72
CA LEU A 66 19.32 1.27 -24.71
C LEU A 66 20.44 0.24 -24.93
N ALA A 67 20.25 -1.00 -24.46
CA ALA A 67 21.23 -2.08 -24.61
C ALA A 67 21.24 -2.72 -26.01
N TYR A 68 20.07 -2.90 -26.62
CA TYR A 68 19.91 -3.51 -27.95
C TYR A 68 19.01 -2.66 -28.85
N PRO A 69 19.57 -1.61 -29.51
CA PRO A 69 18.80 -0.78 -30.42
C PRO A 69 18.35 -1.61 -31.64
N GLY A 70 17.03 -1.77 -31.81
CA GLY A 70 16.43 -2.39 -32.99
C GLY A 70 16.03 -3.87 -32.87
N GLN A 71 16.20 -4.52 -31.72
CA GLN A 71 15.63 -5.85 -31.46
C GLN A 71 14.29 -5.76 -30.71
N ALA A 72 13.31 -6.55 -31.16
CA ALA A 72 12.02 -6.67 -30.51
C ALA A 72 12.18 -7.19 -29.06
N LEU A 73 11.43 -6.61 -28.13
CA LEU A 73 11.49 -6.98 -26.71
C LEU A 73 11.29 -8.51 -26.55
N PRO A 74 12.28 -9.24 -25.98
CA PRO A 74 12.36 -10.70 -26.04
C PRO A 74 11.27 -11.46 -25.27
N VAL A 75 10.42 -10.74 -24.51
CA VAL A 75 9.33 -11.31 -23.70
C VAL A 75 7.99 -10.60 -23.93
N ILE A 76 8.04 -9.32 -24.33
CA ILE A 76 6.90 -8.41 -24.35
C ILE A 76 6.32 -8.22 -25.76
N GLY A 77 7.09 -8.46 -26.82
CA GLY A 77 6.67 -8.22 -28.21
C GLY A 77 5.43 -8.99 -28.69
N LYS A 78 5.05 -10.09 -28.01
CA LYS A 78 3.88 -10.91 -28.40
C LYS A 78 2.58 -10.60 -27.63
N TRP A 79 2.66 -10.01 -26.45
CA TRP A 79 1.50 -9.77 -25.57
C TRP A 79 1.23 -8.28 -25.28
N LEU A 80 2.26 -7.45 -25.34
CA LEU A 80 2.14 -6.01 -25.06
C LEU A 80 1.34 -5.23 -26.12
N PRO A 81 1.39 -5.57 -27.43
CA PRO A 81 0.49 -4.96 -28.42
C PRO A 81 -1.00 -5.23 -28.13
N HIS A 82 -1.32 -6.29 -27.39
CA HIS A 82 -2.69 -6.62 -26.99
C HIS A 82 -3.18 -5.73 -25.83
N ILE A 83 -2.27 -5.23 -24.98
CA ILE A 83 -2.62 -4.44 -23.78
C ILE A 83 -2.45 -2.93 -24.00
N PHE A 84 -1.40 -2.52 -24.73
CA PHE A 84 -1.06 -1.12 -24.98
C PHE A 84 -1.43 -0.66 -26.41
N GLY A 85 -2.17 -1.48 -27.15
CA GLY A 85 -2.62 -1.20 -28.51
C GLY A 85 -1.59 -1.53 -29.61
N ALA A 86 -2.10 -2.03 -30.73
CA ALA A 86 -1.30 -2.46 -31.89
C ALA A 86 -0.50 -1.33 -32.58
N GLY A 87 -0.72 -0.06 -32.20
CA GLY A 87 -0.02 1.12 -32.75
C GLY A 87 1.24 1.55 -31.97
N SER A 88 1.46 1.03 -30.76
CA SER A 88 2.52 1.50 -29.86
C SER A 88 3.90 0.89 -30.17
N MET A 89 3.94 -0.18 -30.98
CA MET A 89 5.16 -0.84 -31.44
C MET A 89 5.01 -1.41 -32.87
N PRO A 90 5.24 -0.61 -33.93
CA PRO A 90 5.45 -1.14 -35.27
C PRO A 90 6.74 -1.99 -35.27
N ASP A 91 6.67 -3.26 -35.69
CA ASP A 91 7.79 -4.22 -35.72
C ASP A 91 8.45 -4.60 -34.38
N GLY A 92 7.82 -4.32 -33.23
CA GLY A 92 8.44 -4.54 -31.91
C GLY A 92 9.55 -3.53 -31.57
N LYS A 93 9.69 -2.48 -32.39
CA LYS A 93 10.58 -1.34 -32.16
C LYS A 93 9.81 -0.29 -31.36
N MET A 94 10.41 0.23 -30.31
CA MET A 94 9.75 1.27 -29.53
C MET A 94 9.90 2.63 -30.21
N THR A 95 8.78 3.25 -30.56
CA THR A 95 8.76 4.61 -31.14
C THR A 95 9.28 5.61 -30.12
N ALA A 96 9.95 6.68 -30.57
CA ALA A 96 10.48 7.72 -29.69
C ALA A 96 9.40 8.31 -28.76
N ASP A 97 8.17 8.47 -29.25
CA ASP A 97 7.03 8.96 -28.46
C ASP A 97 6.63 8.00 -27.33
N PHE A 98 6.64 6.69 -27.59
CA PHE A 98 6.33 5.69 -26.57
C PHE A 98 7.47 5.57 -25.54
N TYR A 99 8.73 5.75 -25.93
CA TYR A 99 9.86 5.90 -25.00
C TYR A 99 9.71 7.09 -24.04
N ASN A 100 9.37 8.26 -24.57
CA ASN A 100 9.16 9.44 -23.75
C ASN A 100 7.97 9.28 -22.80
N SER A 101 6.88 8.68 -23.27
CA SER A 101 5.70 8.37 -22.45
C SER A 101 6.02 7.37 -21.33
N LEU A 102 6.68 6.24 -21.65
CA LEU A 102 7.08 5.26 -20.64
C LEU A 102 8.04 5.83 -19.60
N GLY A 103 8.96 6.71 -20.00
CA GLY A 103 9.86 7.41 -19.08
C GLY A 103 9.11 8.32 -18.12
N ALA A 104 8.16 9.10 -18.62
CA ALA A 104 7.31 9.95 -17.79
C ALA A 104 6.46 9.13 -16.80
N MET A 105 5.82 8.05 -17.27
CA MET A 105 5.01 7.15 -16.45
C MET A 105 5.84 6.40 -15.42
N HIS A 106 7.05 5.95 -15.77
CA HIS A 106 7.97 5.34 -14.81
C HIS A 106 8.29 6.29 -13.65
N GLY A 107 8.63 7.55 -13.96
CA GLY A 107 8.96 8.55 -12.95
C GLY A 107 7.79 8.86 -12.02
N THR A 108 6.58 9.03 -12.57
CA THR A 108 5.38 9.32 -11.76
C THR A 108 5.00 8.13 -10.87
N ILE A 109 5.05 6.91 -11.40
CA ILE A 109 4.74 5.69 -10.63
C ILE A 109 5.76 5.48 -9.51
N MET A 110 7.05 5.62 -9.79
CA MET A 110 8.10 5.37 -8.81
C MET A 110 8.03 6.36 -7.64
N ILE A 111 7.86 7.65 -7.91
CA ILE A 111 7.87 8.67 -6.86
C ILE A 111 6.50 8.77 -6.18
N PHE A 112 5.44 9.04 -6.93
CA PHE A 112 4.14 9.38 -6.34
C PHE A 112 3.31 8.16 -5.95
N ALA A 113 3.49 7.01 -6.62
CA ALA A 113 2.74 5.79 -6.30
C ALA A 113 3.55 4.73 -5.52
N GLY A 114 4.88 4.77 -5.61
CA GLY A 114 5.77 3.83 -4.94
C GLY A 114 6.41 4.42 -3.68
N VAL A 115 7.41 5.28 -3.86
CA VAL A 115 8.30 5.77 -2.80
C VAL A 115 7.57 6.66 -1.80
N VAL A 116 6.79 7.65 -2.24
CA VAL A 116 6.10 8.56 -1.31
C VAL A 116 5.08 7.83 -0.43
N PRO A 117 4.18 6.98 -0.99
CA PRO A 117 3.25 6.20 -0.18
C PRO A 117 3.96 5.18 0.73
N LEU A 118 5.01 4.53 0.25
CA LEU A 118 5.77 3.59 1.08
C LEU A 118 6.48 4.30 2.23
N ALA A 119 7.23 5.36 1.96
CA ALA A 119 8.06 6.04 2.95
C ALA A 119 7.24 6.89 3.92
N PHE A 120 6.27 7.66 3.43
CA PHE A 120 5.52 8.61 4.26
C PHE A 120 4.17 8.06 4.70
N ALA A 121 3.41 7.41 3.82
CA ALA A 121 2.09 6.90 4.19
C ALA A 121 2.20 5.59 4.99
N ALA A 122 2.98 4.60 4.56
CA ALA A 122 3.05 3.31 5.25
C ALA A 122 3.73 3.44 6.62
N PHE A 123 4.95 3.98 6.67
CA PHE A 123 5.64 4.20 7.94
C PHE A 123 4.97 5.26 8.81
N GLY A 124 4.48 6.36 8.22
CA GLY A 124 3.77 7.39 8.97
C GLY A 124 2.53 6.84 9.66
N ASN A 125 1.77 5.99 8.96
CA ASN A 125 0.61 5.34 9.53
C ASN A 125 0.94 4.28 10.58
N PHE A 126 1.98 3.49 10.35
CA PHE A 126 2.29 2.36 11.22
C PHE A 126 3.07 2.79 12.48
N VAL A 127 4.03 3.71 12.34
CA VAL A 127 5.05 3.99 13.36
C VAL A 127 4.71 5.22 14.19
N VAL A 128 4.13 6.29 13.62
CA VAL A 128 3.93 7.56 14.35
C VAL A 128 2.99 7.40 15.56
N PRO A 129 1.83 6.72 15.47
CA PRO A 129 0.99 6.52 16.66
C PRO A 129 1.70 5.71 17.74
N LEU A 130 2.50 4.72 17.35
CA LEU A 130 3.30 3.89 18.26
C LEU A 130 4.41 4.69 18.95
N GLN A 131 5.05 5.63 18.26
CA GLN A 131 6.10 6.49 18.84
C GLN A 131 5.55 7.48 19.87
N ILE A 132 4.31 7.96 19.66
CA ILE A 132 3.64 8.91 20.57
C ILE A 132 2.93 8.18 21.72
N GLY A 133 2.81 6.84 21.64
CA GLY A 133 2.06 6.04 22.61
C GLY A 133 0.55 6.24 22.52
N ALA A 134 0.06 6.75 21.38
CA ALA A 134 -1.36 6.97 21.15
C ALA A 134 -2.06 5.65 20.78
N PRO A 135 -3.33 5.45 21.21
CA PRO A 135 -4.08 4.25 20.86
C PRO A 135 -4.44 4.17 19.37
N ASP A 136 -4.65 5.31 18.71
CA ASP A 136 -5.00 5.41 17.28
C ASP A 136 -4.67 6.80 16.71
N MET A 137 -4.86 6.98 15.40
CA MET A 137 -4.76 8.27 14.71
C MET A 137 -5.81 9.27 15.19
N THR A 138 -5.49 10.57 15.19
CA THR A 138 -6.42 11.65 15.60
C THR A 138 -7.73 11.66 14.80
N PHE A 139 -7.68 11.29 13.51
CA PHE A 139 -8.85 11.19 12.64
C PHE A 139 -8.85 9.88 11.83
N PRO A 140 -9.28 8.74 12.41
CA PRO A 140 -9.18 7.42 11.78
C PRO A 140 -9.95 7.31 10.45
N LYS A 141 -11.12 7.95 10.35
CA LYS A 141 -11.95 7.93 9.13
C LYS A 141 -11.32 8.71 7.97
N VAL A 142 -10.66 9.84 8.27
CA VAL A 142 -9.99 10.66 7.25
C VAL A 142 -8.78 9.91 6.70
N ASN A 143 -8.06 9.21 7.57
CA ASN A 143 -6.93 8.37 7.19
C ASN A 143 -7.34 7.17 6.30
N ALA A 144 -8.47 6.54 6.59
CA ALA A 144 -9.03 5.54 5.69
C ALA A 144 -9.42 6.15 4.33
N ALA A 145 -10.01 7.35 4.32
CA ALA A 145 -10.36 8.05 3.08
C ALA A 145 -9.13 8.41 2.23
N SER A 146 -7.99 8.78 2.84
CA SER A 146 -6.75 9.03 2.09
C SER A 146 -6.21 7.76 1.42
N PHE A 147 -6.40 6.58 2.03
CA PHE A 147 -6.00 5.32 1.40
C PHE A 147 -6.84 5.04 0.14
N TRP A 148 -8.14 5.28 0.21
CA TRP A 148 -9.03 5.16 -0.94
C TRP A 148 -8.72 6.17 -2.04
N ALA A 149 -8.43 7.42 -1.68
CA ALA A 149 -8.03 8.44 -2.65
C ALA A 149 -6.73 8.06 -3.37
N PHE A 150 -5.76 7.50 -2.63
CA PHE A 150 -4.53 6.95 -3.20
C PHE A 150 -4.83 5.79 -4.16
N GLY A 151 -5.65 4.83 -3.76
CA GLY A 151 -6.03 3.69 -4.61
C GLY A 151 -6.69 4.13 -5.92
N VAL A 152 -7.66 5.04 -5.85
CA VAL A 152 -8.34 5.60 -7.02
C VAL A 152 -7.36 6.36 -7.93
N GLY A 153 -6.50 7.21 -7.36
CA GLY A 153 -5.48 7.94 -8.11
C GLY A 153 -4.49 7.01 -8.82
N GLY A 154 -4.07 5.94 -8.14
CA GLY A 154 -3.22 4.90 -8.73
C GLY A 154 -3.89 4.19 -9.91
N VAL A 155 -5.17 3.83 -9.80
CA VAL A 155 -5.92 3.19 -10.88
C VAL A 155 -6.09 4.12 -12.08
N ILE A 156 -6.44 5.38 -11.86
CA ILE A 156 -6.58 6.37 -12.95
C ILE A 156 -5.26 6.52 -13.71
N MET A 157 -4.14 6.61 -12.99
CA MET A 157 -2.82 6.67 -13.60
C MET A 157 -2.53 5.42 -14.44
N MET A 158 -2.88 4.22 -13.97
CA MET A 158 -2.68 2.97 -14.71
C MET A 158 -3.55 2.86 -15.98
N ILE A 159 -4.69 3.56 -16.03
CA ILE A 159 -5.54 3.62 -17.23
C ILE A 159 -4.97 4.59 -18.27
N SER A 160 -4.14 5.56 -17.86
CA SER A 160 -3.59 6.60 -18.74
C SER A 160 -2.45 6.14 -19.66
N PHE A 161 -2.08 4.87 -19.61
CA PHE A 161 -1.04 4.25 -20.45
C PHE A 161 -1.47 4.10 -21.91
#